data_AF-A0A926C1P0-F1
#
_entry.id   AF-A0A926C1P0-F1
#
_cell.length_a   1.000
_cell.length_b   1.000
_cell.length_c   1.000
_cell.angle_alpha   90.00
_cell.angle_beta   90.00
_cell.angle_gamma   90.00
#
_symmetry.space_group_name_H-M   'P 1'
#
loop_
_entity.id
_entity.type
_entity.pdbx_description
1 polymer ?
#
loop_
_entity_poly.entity_id
_entity_poly.type
_entity_poly.pdbx_seq_one_letter_code
_entity_poly.pdbx_strand_id
1 'polypeptide(L)' 'GQAGYEPRNIVRLNIYTTSTAEFWPHFPIIQEWIAQHGIKQATSLFEVKGLTETLKFELEATAVK' A
#
# COMPACT_ATOMS: atom_id res chain seq x y z
N GLY A 1 12.22 5.85 -10.19
CA GLY A 1 11.17 5.69 -11.23
C GLY A 1 11.22 6.83 -12.22
N GLN A 2 10.33 6.86 -13.23
CA GLN A 2 10.31 7.88 -14.29
C GLN A 2 10.21 9.33 -13.76
N ALA A 3 9.62 9.52 -12.57
CA ALA A 3 9.51 10.82 -11.90
C ALA A 3 10.70 11.18 -10.97
N GLY A 4 11.77 10.37 -10.92
CA GLY A 4 12.97 10.66 -10.10
C GLY A 4 12.81 10.47 -8.58
N TYR A 5 11.69 9.89 -8.14
CA TYR A 5 11.46 9.44 -6.77
C TYR A 5 11.94 8.00 -6.57
N GLU A 6 12.28 7.68 -5.33
CA GLU A 6 12.60 6.35 -4.83
C GLU A 6 11.52 5.86 -3.86
N PRO A 7 11.35 4.54 -3.65
CA PRO A 7 10.35 4.03 -2.71
C PRO A 7 10.48 4.59 -1.28
N ARG A 8 11.71 4.87 -0.81
CA ARG A 8 11.97 5.53 0.48
C ARG A 8 11.35 6.92 0.62
N ASN A 9 10.97 7.55 -0.50
CA ASN A 9 10.29 8.84 -0.52
C ASN A 9 8.79 8.74 -0.19
N ILE A 10 8.22 7.53 -0.13
CA ILE A 10 6.81 7.33 0.23
C ILE A 10 6.62 7.67 1.72
N VAL A 11 5.71 8.60 1.99
CA VAL A 11 5.38 9.09 3.34
C VAL A 11 3.96 8.72 3.78
N ARG A 12 3.10 8.33 2.83
CA ARG A 12 1.76 7.80 3.11
C ARG A 12 1.45 6.63 2.20
N LEU A 13 0.85 5.58 2.77
CA LEU A 13 0.30 4.44 2.04
C LEU A 13 -1.14 4.21 2.50
N ASN A 14 -2.10 4.34 1.58
CA ASN A 14 -3.48 3.95 1.82
C ASN A 14 -3.73 2.60 1.15
N ILE A 15 -4.33 1.69 1.90
CA ILE A 15 -4.64 0.33 1.48
C ILE A 15 -6.14 0.17 1.52
N TYR A 16 -6.74 -0.10 0.37
CA TYR A 16 -8.16 -0.38 0.27
C TYR A 16 -8.33 -1.85 -0.10
N THR A 17 -9.22 -2.58 0.57
CA THR A 17 -9.51 -3.97 0.26
C THR A 17 -11.01 -4.24 0.30
N THR A 18 -11.47 -5.23 -0.44
CA THR A 18 -12.87 -5.70 -0.38
C THR A 18 -13.11 -6.73 0.71
N SER A 19 -12.05 -7.31 1.29
CA SER A 19 -12.13 -8.29 2.38
C SER A 19 -10.82 -8.30 3.17
N THR A 20 -10.85 -7.71 4.36
CA THR A 20 -9.69 -7.72 5.29
C THR A 20 -9.33 -9.14 5.68
N ALA A 21 -10.31 -10.02 5.84
CA ALA A 21 -10.08 -11.41 6.20
C ALA A 21 -9.29 -12.17 5.12
N GLU A 22 -9.60 -11.96 3.84
CA GLU A 22 -8.84 -12.55 2.73
C GLU A 22 -7.47 -11.90 2.56
N PHE A 23 -7.37 -10.59 2.84
CA PHE A 23 -6.13 -9.83 2.65
C PHE A 23 -5.10 -10.06 3.77
N TRP A 24 -5.55 -10.22 5.02
CA TRP A 24 -4.68 -10.23 6.20
C TRP A 24 -3.55 -11.28 6.16
N PRO A 25 -3.77 -12.53 5.71
CA PRO A 25 -2.70 -13.52 5.57
C PRO A 25 -1.57 -13.09 4.61
N HIS A 26 -1.86 -12.19 3.68
CA HIS A 26 -0.93 -11.69 2.68
C HIS A 26 -0.30 -10.34 3.05
N PHE A 27 -0.79 -9.68 4.11
CA PHE A 27 -0.27 -8.40 4.57
C PHE A 27 1.25 -8.39 4.86
N PRO A 28 1.87 -9.48 5.38
CA PRO A 28 3.31 -9.52 5.60
C PRO A 28 4.16 -9.21 4.34
N ILE A 29 3.66 -9.52 3.14
CA ILE A 29 4.36 -9.22 1.87
C ILE A 29 4.58 -7.71 1.72
N ILE A 30 3.59 -6.90 2.11
CA ILE A 30 3.70 -5.43 2.06
C ILE A 30 4.67 -4.95 3.14
N GLN A 31 4.63 -5.54 4.33
CA GLN A 31 5.56 -5.19 5.43
C GLN A 31 7.02 -5.48 5.05
N GLU A 32 7.28 -6.62 4.43
CA GLU A 32 8.60 -7.00 3.91
C GLU A 32 9.09 -6.02 2.84
N TRP A 33 8.22 -5.66 1.89
CA TRP A 33 8.55 -4.67 0.86
C TRP A 33 8.85 -3.28 1.45
N ILE A 34 8.06 -2.83 2.43
CA ILE A 34 8.29 -1.59 3.19
C ILE A 34 9.66 -1.61 3.86
N ALA A 35 9.97 -2.70 4.56
CA ALA A 35 11.23 -2.86 5.28
C ALA A 35 12.43 -2.88 4.32
N GLN A 36 12.34 -3.67 3.24
CA GLN A 36 13.39 -3.80 2.22
C GLN A 36 13.78 -2.45 1.62
N HIS A 37 12.81 -1.56 1.43
CA HIS A 37 13.03 -0.26 0.80
C HIS A 37 13.20 0.90 1.80
N GLY A 38 13.22 0.61 3.10
CA GLY A 38 13.38 1.62 4.15
C GLY A 38 12.27 2.66 4.16
N ILE A 39 11.05 2.27 3.80
CA ILE A 39 9.90 3.18 3.72
C ILE A 39 9.43 3.51 5.14
N LYS A 40 9.23 4.80 5.43
CA LYS A 40 8.81 5.31 6.74
C LYS A 40 7.53 6.10 6.60
N GLN A 41 6.45 5.40 6.31
CA GLN A 41 5.16 6.00 5.98
C GLN A 41 4.11 5.81 7.08
N ALA A 42 3.15 6.74 7.14
CA ALA A 42 1.88 6.46 7.79
C ALA A 42 1.04 5.52 6.90
N THR A 43 0.48 4.46 7.48
CA THR A 43 -0.37 3.51 6.75
C THR A 43 -1.79 3.54 7.27
N SER A 44 -2.77 3.57 6.38
CA SER A 44 -4.19 3.38 6.70
C SER A 44 -4.75 2.22 5.88
N LEU A 45 -5.55 1.35 6.52
CA LEU A 45 -6.21 0.23 5.88
C LEU A 45 -7.72 0.39 6.02
N PHE A 46 -8.43 0.30 4.91
CA PHE A 46 -9.89 0.40 4.86
C PHE A 46 -10.49 -0.78 4.10
N GLU A 47 -11.48 -1.43 4.72
CA GLU A 47 -12.37 -2.32 3.98
C GLU A 47 -13.46 -1.51 3.29
N VAL A 48 -13.57 -1.66 1.98
CA VAL A 48 -14.51 -0.92 1.13
C VAL A 48 -15.43 -1.89 0.39
N LYS A 49 -16.63 -1.42 0.01
CA LYS A 49 -17.65 -2.27 -0.61
C LYS A 49 -17.30 -2.75 -2.02
N GLY A 50 -16.35 -2.08 -2.68
CA GLY A 50 -15.93 -2.39 -4.03
C GLY A 50 -14.72 -1.56 -4.41
N LEU A 51 -13.96 -2.06 -5.38
CA LEU A 51 -12.84 -1.38 -6.03
C LEU A 51 -13.10 -1.34 -7.53
N THR A 52 -12.27 -0.60 -8.26
CA THR A 52 -12.37 -0.53 -9.72
C THR A 52 -12.23 -1.93 -10.33
N GLU A 53 -13.01 -2.19 -11.39
CA GLU A 53 -13.09 -3.47 -12.07
C GLU A 53 -13.38 -4.66 -11.11
N THR A 54 -12.44 -5.60 -10.99
CA THR A 54 -12.53 -6.81 -10.14
C THR A 54 -11.39 -6.89 -9.12
N LEU A 55 -10.75 -5.76 -8.83
CA LEU A 55 -9.62 -5.70 -7.91
C LEU A 55 -10.03 -6.12 -6.48
N LYS A 56 -9.13 -6.85 -5.83
CA LYS A 56 -9.31 -7.31 -4.44
C LYS A 56 -8.71 -6.34 -3.42
N PHE A 57 -7.68 -5.62 -3.82
CA PHE A 57 -7.09 -4.54 -3.06
C PHE A 57 -6.48 -3.49 -3.99
N GLU A 58 -6.31 -2.28 -3.48
CA GLU A 58 -5.70 -1.14 -4.16
C GLU A 58 -4.73 -0.44 -3.19
N LEU A 59 -3.59 0.02 -3.72
CA LEU A 59 -2.57 0.74 -2.97
C LEU A 59 -2.40 2.14 -3.57
N GLU A 60 -2.57 3.16 -2.73
CA GLU A 60 -2.30 4.55 -3.09
C GLU A 60 -1.12 5.06 -2.26
N ALA A 61 -0.09 5.60 -2.93
CA ALA A 61 1.12 6.09 -2.30
C ALA A 61 1.32 7.59 -2.56
N THR A 62 1.63 8.34 -1.49
CA THR A 62 2.12 9.73 -1.61
C THR A 62 3.60 9.76 -1.31
N ALA A 63 4.40 10.35 -2.20
CA ALA A 63 5.85 10.51 -2.04
C ALA A 63 6.29 11.97 -2.03
N VAL A 64 7.35 12.28 -1.27
CA VAL A 64 7.97 13.61 -1.17
C VAL A 64 9.49 13.50 -1.30
N LYS A 65 10.12 14.50 -1.92
CA LYS A 65 11.58 14.56 -2.14
C LYS A 65 12.19 15.74 -1.42
#